data_AF-A0A266N647-F1
#
_entry.id   AF-A0A266N647-F1
#
_cell.length_a   1.000
_cell.length_b   1.000
_cell.length_c   1.000
_cell.angle_alpha   90.00
_cell.angle_beta   90.00
_cell.angle_gamma   90.00
#
_symmetry.space_group_name_H-M   'P 1'
#
loop_
_entity.id
_entity.type
_entity.pdbx_description
1 polymer ?
#
loop_
_entity_poly.entity_id
_entity_poly.type
_entity_poly.pdbx_seq_one_letter_code
_entity_poly.pdbx_strand_id
1 'polypeptide(L)'
;MNNIDDLMLELELEDGRHIKVQVTGYHLKLADKLNFDGGGKLFKLGTFKINSRQYPEWKGIAKIKYRIGECSVLKDQPPKETPRTITFKVRHDFN
;
A
#
# COMPACT_ATOMS: atom_id res chain seq x y z
N MET A 1 15.54 -17.23 -9.10
CA MET A 1 14.08 -17.07 -9.04
C MET A 1 13.74 -16.52 -7.67
N ASN A 2 13.32 -15.26 -7.54
CA ASN A 2 12.90 -14.73 -6.25
C ASN A 2 11.47 -15.22 -6.01
N ASN A 3 11.32 -16.28 -5.23
CA ASN A 3 10.01 -16.80 -4.81
C ASN A 3 9.21 -15.66 -4.16
N ILE A 4 8.14 -15.26 -4.83
CA ILE A 4 7.15 -14.30 -4.31
C ILE A 4 6.25 -14.98 -3.27
N ASP A 5 6.29 -16.32 -3.19
CA ASP A 5 5.36 -17.14 -2.40
C ASP A 5 5.46 -16.95 -0.88
N ASP A 6 6.56 -16.41 -0.34
CA ASP A 6 6.75 -16.18 1.10
C ASP A 6 6.71 -14.70 1.52
N LEU A 7 6.31 -13.81 0.62
CA LEU A 7 6.12 -12.42 1.01
C LEU A 7 4.82 -12.26 1.78
N MET A 8 4.95 -11.85 3.04
CA MET A 8 3.84 -11.37 3.85
C MET A 8 3.86 -9.85 3.87
N LEU A 9 2.71 -9.25 3.56
CA LEU A 9 2.48 -7.82 3.67
C LEU A 9 1.68 -7.54 4.93
N GLU A 10 2.09 -6.57 5.73
CA GLU A 10 1.34 -6.14 6.91
C GLU A 10 0.51 -4.88 6.56
N LEU A 11 -0.79 -4.98 6.76
CA LEU A 11 -1.76 -3.91 6.54
C LEU A 11 -2.28 -3.46 7.90
N GLU A 12 -2.25 -2.16 8.15
CA GLU A 12 -2.95 -1.53 9.26
C GLU A 12 -4.31 -1.04 8.77
N LEU A 13 -5.37 -1.55 9.36
CA LEU A 13 -6.75 -1.17 9.06
C LEU A 13 -7.10 0.15 9.77
N GLU A 14 -8.14 0.83 9.29
CA GLU A 14 -8.61 2.07 9.89
C GLU A 14 -9.12 1.91 11.32
N ASP A 15 -9.51 0.70 11.73
CA ASP A 15 -9.89 0.35 13.10
C ASP A 15 -8.70 0.01 14.01
N GLY A 16 -7.47 0.18 13.51
CA GLY A 16 -6.22 -0.07 14.24
C GLY A 16 -5.78 -1.53 14.28
N ARG A 17 -6.55 -2.46 13.69
CA ARG A 17 -6.13 -3.86 13.59
C ARG A 17 -5.05 -4.04 12.53
N HIS A 18 -4.08 -4.90 12.81
CA HIS A 18 -3.08 -5.32 11.84
C HIS A 18 -3.44 -6.70 11.27
N ILE A 19 -3.40 -6.81 9.96
CA ILE A 19 -3.57 -8.09 9.26
C ILE A 19 -2.35 -8.36 8.40
N LYS A 20 -1.96 -9.63 8.31
CA LYS A 20 -0.91 -10.09 7.40
C LYS A 20 -1.57 -10.78 6.22
N VAL A 21 -1.26 -10.31 5.02
CA VAL A 21 -1.78 -10.89 3.78
C VAL A 21 -0.65 -11.54 3.01
N GLN A 22 -0.86 -12.79 2.59
CA GLN A 22 0.08 -13.47 1.70
C GLN A 22 0.03 -12.82 0.33
N VAL A 23 1.21 -12.64 -0.23
CA VAL A 23 1.36 -11.93 -1.48
C VAL A 23 1.25 -12.91 -2.63
N THR A 24 0.27 -12.65 -3.49
CA THR A 24 0.15 -13.33 -4.79
C THR A 24 0.36 -12.40 -5.99
N GLY A 25 0.67 -11.11 -5.77
CA GLY A 25 0.89 -10.15 -6.86
C GLY A 25 0.91 -8.66 -6.48
N TYR A 26 1.53 -8.26 -5.36
CA TYR A 26 1.65 -6.83 -5.05
C TYR A 26 2.72 -6.16 -5.91
N HIS A 27 2.53 -4.86 -6.15
CA HIS A 27 3.59 -4.00 -6.66
C HIS A 27 3.43 -2.62 -6.03
N LEU A 28 4.46 -2.17 -5.30
CA LEU A 28 4.60 -0.76 -4.93
C LEU A 28 5.35 -0.06 -6.06
N LYS A 29 4.69 0.89 -6.72
CA LYS A 29 5.31 1.76 -7.72
C LYS A 29 5.37 3.17 -7.17
N LEU A 30 6.55 3.58 -6.72
CA LEU A 30 6.81 4.96 -6.34
C LEU A 30 7.06 5.78 -7.61
N ALA A 31 6.53 6.99 -7.65
CA ALA A 31 6.85 7.96 -8.68
C ALA A 31 8.29 8.47 -8.49
N ASP A 32 8.99 8.76 -9.59
CA ASP A 32 10.35 9.32 -9.53
C ASP A 32 10.37 10.72 -8.93
N LYS A 33 9.27 11.46 -9.08
CA LYS A 33 9.12 12.82 -8.56
C LYS A 33 9.03 12.83 -7.03
N LEU A 34 9.97 13.55 -6.41
CA LEU A 34 9.93 13.92 -4.99
C LEU A 34 8.91 15.04 -4.75
N ASN A 35 8.23 14.98 -3.61
CA ASN A 35 7.25 15.98 -3.17
C ASN A 35 7.61 16.45 -1.76
N PHE A 36 7.09 17.61 -1.39
CA PHE A 36 7.29 18.22 -0.08
C PHE A 36 5.92 18.49 0.55
N ASP A 37 5.77 18.19 1.83
CA ASP A 37 4.56 18.56 2.56
C ASP A 37 4.65 20.00 3.10
N GLY A 38 3.56 20.48 3.71
CA GLY A 38 3.50 21.83 4.27
C GLY A 38 4.52 22.12 5.38
N GLY A 39 5.18 21.09 5.93
CA GLY A 39 6.26 21.20 6.90
C GLY A 39 7.65 21.04 6.31
N GLY A 40 7.77 20.94 4.97
CA GLY A 40 9.05 20.77 4.28
C GLY A 40 9.59 19.33 4.29
N LYS A 41 8.80 18.33 4.72
CA LYS A 41 9.25 16.93 4.71
C LYS A 41 9.11 16.32 3.32
N LEU A 42 10.13 15.56 2.94
CA LEU A 42 10.18 14.85 1.67
C LEU A 42 9.31 13.60 1.68
N PHE A 43 8.53 13.43 0.62
CA PHE A 43 7.78 12.20 0.39
C PHE A 43 7.71 11.83 -1.10
N LYS A 44 7.48 10.55 -1.38
CA LYS A 44 7.12 10.06 -2.71
C LYS A 44 5.67 9.63 -2.71
N LEU A 45 4.99 9.92 -3.81
CA LEU A 45 3.70 9.33 -4.10
C LEU A 45 3.89 8.01 -4.84
N GLY A 46 2.95 7.10 -4.69
CA GLY A 46 2.98 5.85 -5.39
C GLY A 46 1.62 5.20 -5.50
N THR A 47 1.64 4.01 -6.09
CA THR A 47 0.48 3.12 -6.10
C THR A 47 0.87 1.77 -5.53
N PHE A 48 -0.02 1.23 -4.71
CA PHE A 48 0.09 -0.11 -4.17
C PHE A 48 -1.06 -0.97 -4.68
N LYS A 49 -0.75 -2.12 -5.25
CA LYS A 49 -1.75 -3.03 -5.83
C LYS A 49 -1.83 -4.31 -5.01
N ILE A 50 -3.04 -4.78 -4.68
CA ILE A 50 -3.28 -6.10 -4.08
C ILE A 50 -4.22 -6.93 -4.96
N ASN A 51 -4.18 -8.25 -4.80
CA ASN A 51 -5.13 -9.16 -5.44
C ASN A 51 -6.47 -9.13 -4.69
N SER A 52 -7.55 -8.84 -5.38
CA SER A 52 -8.89 -8.72 -4.78
C SER A 52 -9.37 -10.03 -4.14
N ARG A 53 -8.97 -11.20 -4.68
CA ARG A 53 -9.37 -12.51 -4.14
C ARG A 53 -8.78 -12.81 -2.75
N GLN A 54 -7.67 -12.16 -2.41
CA GLN A 54 -7.00 -12.30 -1.12
C GLN A 54 -7.49 -11.27 -0.09
N TYR A 55 -8.46 -10.43 -0.48
CA TYR A 55 -9.09 -9.44 0.37
C TYR A 55 -10.62 -9.57 0.31
N PRO A 56 -11.17 -10.70 0.80
CA PRO A 56 -12.57 -11.05 0.62
C PRO A 56 -13.55 -10.16 1.41
N GLU A 57 -13.09 -9.59 2.53
CA GLU A 57 -13.83 -8.58 3.28
C GLU A 57 -13.18 -7.22 3.09
N TRP A 58 -13.91 -6.29 2.47
CA TRP A 58 -13.45 -4.93 2.29
C TRP A 58 -13.33 -4.23 3.66
N LYS A 59 -12.12 -3.84 4.03
CA LYS A 59 -11.85 -2.99 5.19
C LYS A 59 -10.97 -1.82 4.74
N GLY A 60 -11.22 -0.63 5.28
CA GLY A 60 -10.38 0.53 5.03
C GLY A 60 -8.95 0.24 5.48
N ILE A 61 -7.97 0.52 4.61
CA ILE A 61 -6.54 0.37 4.92
C ILE A 61 -5.99 1.77 5.22
N ALA A 62 -5.41 1.94 6.40
CA ALA A 62 -4.73 3.18 6.78
C ALA A 62 -3.28 3.18 6.32
N LYS A 63 -2.56 2.08 6.57
CA LYS A 63 -1.12 1.97 6.28
C LYS A 63 -0.75 0.61 5.72
N ILE A 64 0.33 0.61 4.95
CA ILE A 64 0.88 -0.55 4.26
C ILE A 64 2.37 -0.62 4.59
N LYS A 65 2.78 -1.65 5.33
CA LYS A 65 4.19 -1.91 5.62
C LYS A 65 4.72 -2.91 4.62
N TYR A 66 5.64 -2.45 3.78
CA TYR A 66 6.22 -3.24 2.70
C TYR A 66 7.75 -3.25 2.80
N ARG A 67 8.43 -4.14 2.06
CA ARG A 67 9.89 -4.38 2.15
C ARG A 67 10.77 -3.13 2.17
N ILE A 68 10.30 -2.02 1.59
CA ILE A 68 11.06 -0.77 1.45
C ILE A 68 10.66 0.31 2.46
N GLY A 69 9.72 0.04 3.36
CA GLY A 69 9.24 1.01 4.36
C GLY A 69 7.73 0.96 4.61
N GLU A 70 7.27 1.92 5.42
CA GLU A 70 5.85 2.16 5.70
C GLU A 70 5.29 3.18 4.70
N CYS A 71 4.10 2.90 4.18
CA CYS A 71 3.37 3.77 3.27
C CYS A 71 1.99 4.08 3.84
N SER A 72 1.59 5.35 3.83
CA SER A 72 0.25 5.78 4.21
C SER A 72 -0.69 5.78 3.01
N VAL A 73 -1.91 5.28 3.15
CA VAL A 73 -2.93 5.33 2.09
C VAL A 73 -3.52 6.74 2.02
N LEU A 74 -3.64 7.28 0.81
CA LEU A 74 -4.28 8.58 0.57
C LEU A 74 -5.80 8.44 0.64
N LYS A 75 -6.40 8.82 1.77
CA LYS A 75 -7.84 8.66 2.03
C LYS A 75 -8.73 9.54 1.16
N ASP A 76 -8.20 10.68 0.71
CA ASP A 76 -8.85 11.59 -0.23
C ASP A 76 -9.02 10.96 -1.63
N GLN A 77 -8.37 9.83 -1.90
CA GLN A 77 -8.37 9.17 -3.20
C GLN A 77 -8.81 7.72 -3.06
N PRO A 78 -10.09 7.41 -3.35
CA PRO A 78 -10.63 6.07 -3.15
C PRO A 78 -9.87 5.04 -3.99
N PRO A 79 -9.75 3.79 -3.50
CA PRO A 79 -9.05 2.75 -4.23
C PRO A 79 -9.76 2.43 -5.55
N LYS A 80 -8.95 2.11 -6.57
CA LYS A 80 -9.48 1.65 -7.86
C LYS A 80 -9.57 0.13 -7.85
N GLU A 81 -10.79 -0.39 -8.04
CA GLU A 81 -11.06 -1.82 -8.04
C GLU A 81 -11.23 -2.37 -9.46
N THR A 82 -10.80 -3.62 -9.63
CA THR A 82 -10.98 -4.44 -10.84
C THR A 82 -11.24 -5.87 -10.39
N PRO A 83 -11.77 -6.76 -11.25
CA PRO A 83 -12.04 -8.14 -10.87
C PRO A 83 -10.85 -8.92 -10.29
N ARG A 84 -9.62 -8.48 -10.56
CA ARG A 84 -8.38 -9.15 -10.12
C ARG A 84 -7.59 -8.37 -9.08
N THR A 85 -7.78 -7.06 -8.99
CA THR A 85 -6.89 -6.21 -8.20
C THR A 85 -7.56 -4.98 -7.61
N ILE A 86 -7.08 -4.57 -6.45
CA ILE A 86 -7.42 -3.32 -5.77
C ILE A 86 -6.16 -2.46 -5.77
N THR A 87 -6.26 -1.20 -6.20
CA THR A 87 -5.12 -0.27 -6.30
C THR A 87 -5.32 0.92 -5.38
N PHE A 88 -4.41 1.09 -4.44
CA PHE A 88 -4.35 2.21 -3.50
C PHE A 88 -3.36 3.25 -3.99
N LYS A 89 -3.68 4.52 -3.82
CA LYS A 89 -2.68 5.58 -3.87
C LYS A 89 -2.07 5.72 -2.50
N VAL A 90 -0.74 5.80 -2.47
CA VAL A 90 0.01 5.81 -1.22
C VAL A 90 1.04 6.93 -1.21
N ARG A 91 1.39 7.36 0.00
CA ARG A 91 2.48 8.28 0.32
C ARG A 91 3.54 7.50 1.10
N HIS A 92 4.79 7.60 0.64
CA HIS A 92 5.96 7.08 1.33
C HIS A 92 6.77 8.27 1.82
N ASP A 93 6.79 8.48 3.14
CA ASP A 93 7.58 9.51 3.79
C ASP A 93 9.04 9.07 3.93
N PHE A 94 9.96 9.96 3.57
CA PHE A 94 11.39 9.75 3.83
C PHE A 94 11.68 10.28 5.24
N ASN A 95 11.86 9.35 6.18
CA ASN A 95 12.46 9.67 7.48
C ASN A 95 13.98 9.66 7.37
#